data_AF-A0A3M1R5A3-F1
#
_entry.id   AF-A0A3M1R5A3-F1
#
_cell.length_a   1.000
_cell.length_b   1.000
_cell.length_c   1.000
_cell.angle_alpha   90.00
_cell.angle_beta   90.00
_cell.angle_gamma   90.00
#
_symmetry.space_group_name_H-M   'P 1'
#
loop_
_entity.id
_entity.type
_entity.pdbx_description
1 polymer ?
#
loop_
_entity_poly.entity_id
_entity_poly.type
_entity_poly.pdbx_seq_one_letter_code
_entity_poly.pdbx_strand_id
1 'polypeptide(L)'
;MGERQERKQGVTWEGRLMSLRVRILAILCLVVVLYAVLDYSIQRFVIFPSFTALEREEAQKDLERSVEALQREIYHLSLLCNDWAAWDDTYAFVQDRNPAYIESNLVLSSFTDNNLNLIYIVDTQGQVVWGEIRDLETEETIQVQEFPSQAFPPSHPLLQHRDVESAINGVLLTEKGPMLVASRPIVTSDEDQNASTRGVSG
;
A
#
# COMPACT_ATOMS: atom_id res chain seq x y z
N MET A 1 3.53 46.16 -100.71
CA MET A 1 4.92 45.72 -100.50
C MET A 1 5.26 46.10 -99.07
N GLY A 2 5.06 45.22 -98.10
CA GLY A 2 5.86 44.03 -97.80
C GLY A 2 6.64 44.37 -96.53
N GLU A 3 6.70 43.61 -95.45
CA GLU A 3 6.31 42.25 -95.15
C GLU A 3 6.12 42.16 -93.62
N ARG A 4 5.12 41.37 -93.21
CA ARG A 4 4.95 40.86 -91.86
C ARG A 4 5.78 39.57 -91.78
N GLN A 5 6.72 39.47 -90.84
CA GLN A 5 7.16 38.17 -90.31
C GLN A 5 7.35 38.22 -88.80
N GLU A 6 6.36 37.63 -88.11
CA GLU A 6 6.51 37.02 -86.80
C GLU A 6 7.54 35.88 -86.86
N ARG A 7 8.35 35.68 -85.82
CA ARG A 7 8.76 34.34 -85.38
C ARG A 7 9.22 34.34 -83.92
N LYS A 8 8.24 34.07 -83.06
CA LYS A 8 8.22 33.15 -81.90
C LYS A 8 9.56 32.93 -81.17
N GLN A 9 9.66 33.53 -79.98
CA GLN A 9 10.53 33.04 -78.92
C GLN A 9 10.03 31.66 -78.48
N GLY A 10 10.81 30.61 -78.73
CA GLY A 10 10.54 29.27 -78.22
C GLY A 10 10.86 29.22 -76.73
N VAL A 11 9.85 29.14 -75.89
CA VAL A 11 10.00 28.75 -74.48
C VAL A 11 10.32 27.26 -74.46
N THR A 12 11.60 26.92 -74.38
CA THR A 12 12.05 25.53 -74.22
C THR A 12 11.80 25.11 -72.78
N TRP A 13 10.71 24.39 -72.55
CA TRP A 13 10.49 23.60 -71.34
C TRP A 13 11.42 22.39 -71.35
N GLU A 14 12.70 22.59 -71.00
CA GLU A 14 13.61 21.47 -70.73
C GLU A 14 13.26 20.88 -69.35
N GLY A 15 12.25 20.00 -69.35
CA GLY A 15 12.05 19.06 -68.26
C GLY A 15 13.31 18.21 -68.11
N ARG A 16 14.06 18.44 -67.03
CA ARG A 16 15.31 17.74 -66.70
C ARG A 16 15.09 16.22 -66.76
N LEU A 17 15.55 15.58 -67.85
CA LEU A 17 15.50 14.13 -68.02
C LEU A 17 16.49 13.49 -67.04
N MET A 18 16.02 13.14 -65.84
CA MET A 18 16.78 12.37 -64.87
C MET A 18 17.14 10.99 -65.47
N SER A 19 18.39 10.56 -65.29
CA SER A 19 18.83 9.19 -65.60
C SER A 19 17.87 8.17 -64.97
N LEU A 20 17.50 7.11 -65.71
CA LEU A 20 16.58 6.06 -65.27
C LEU A 20 16.98 5.48 -63.89
N ARG A 21 18.30 5.39 -63.64
CA ARG A 21 18.86 4.94 -62.35
C ARG A 21 18.49 5.87 -61.20
N VAL A 22 18.55 7.19 -61.40
CA VAL A 22 18.19 8.20 -60.39
C VAL A 22 16.70 8.15 -60.08
N ARG A 23 15.85 7.96 -61.09
CA ARG A 23 14.39 7.84 -60.88
C ARG A 23 14.04 6.59 -60.07
N ILE A 24 14.66 5.45 -60.37
CA ILE A 24 14.48 4.21 -59.61
C ILE A 24 14.94 4.37 -58.16
N LEU A 25 16.12 4.96 -57.94
CA LEU A 25 16.64 5.24 -56.60
C LEU A 25 15.72 6.18 -55.80
N ALA A 26 15.19 7.22 -56.43
CA ALA A 26 14.27 8.15 -55.79
C ALA A 26 12.96 7.46 -55.36
N ILE A 27 12.39 6.58 -56.20
CA ILE A 27 11.20 5.82 -55.86
C ILE A 27 11.49 4.84 -54.71
N LEU A 28 12.63 4.16 -54.74
CA LEU A 28 13.02 3.23 -53.67
C LEU A 28 13.17 3.97 -52.33
N CYS A 29 13.87 5.10 -52.31
CA CYS A 29 13.97 5.93 -51.11
C CYS A 29 12.60 6.41 -50.62
N LEU A 30 11.70 6.81 -51.53
CA LEU A 30 10.35 7.23 -51.17
C LEU A 30 9.57 6.11 -50.49
N VAL A 31 9.64 4.88 -51.01
CA VAL A 31 8.96 3.72 -50.41
C VAL A 31 9.52 3.40 -49.02
N VAL A 32 10.85 3.45 -48.85
CA VAL A 32 11.50 3.23 -47.55
C VAL A 32 11.06 4.28 -46.53
N VAL A 33 11.04 5.56 -46.92
CA VAL A 33 10.57 6.65 -46.06
C VAL A 33 9.10 6.47 -45.70
N LEU A 34 8.24 6.12 -46.67
CA LEU A 34 6.82 5.90 -46.43
C LEU A 34 6.61 4.73 -45.45
N TYR A 35 7.34 3.63 -45.62
CA TYR A 35 7.31 2.49 -44.71
C TYR A 35 7.75 2.89 -43.30
N ALA A 36 8.87 3.59 -43.16
CA ALA A 36 9.39 4.03 -41.86
C ALA A 36 8.40 4.97 -41.13
N VAL A 37 7.76 5.89 -41.86
CA VAL A 37 6.73 6.77 -41.29
C VAL A 37 5.50 5.99 -40.85
N LEU A 38 5.05 5.02 -41.66
CA LEU A 38 3.91 4.17 -41.31
C LEU A 38 4.19 3.31 -40.07
N ASP A 39 5.35 2.63 -40.06
CA ASP A 39 5.81 1.82 -38.93
C ASP A 39 5.94 2.65 -37.65
N TYR A 40 6.63 3.80 -37.73
CA TYR A 40 6.75 4.73 -36.60
C TYR A 40 5.38 5.20 -36.10
N SER A 41 4.44 5.48 -37.01
CA SER A 41 3.08 5.89 -36.63
C SER A 41 2.34 4.78 -35.90
N ILE A 42 2.42 3.54 -36.37
CA ILE A 42 1.81 2.38 -35.71
C ILE A 42 2.42 2.19 -34.31
N GLN A 43 3.74 2.23 -34.21
CA GLN A 43 4.42 2.09 -32.92
C GLN A 43 4.02 3.20 -31.95
N ARG A 44 3.99 4.45 -32.41
CA ARG A 44 3.72 5.63 -31.57
C ARG A 44 2.26 5.73 -31.13
N PHE A 45 1.31 5.41 -32.00
CA PHE A 45 -0.12 5.63 -31.75
C PHE A 45 -0.85 4.38 -31.27
N VAL A 46 -0.36 3.17 -31.56
CA VAL A 46 -1.05 1.92 -31.22
C VAL A 46 -0.26 1.12 -30.19
N ILE A 47 1.00 0.79 -30.49
CA ILE A 47 1.77 -0.16 -29.69
C ILE A 47 2.16 0.46 -28.35
N PHE A 48 2.83 1.61 -28.37
CA PHE A 48 3.37 2.23 -27.16
C PHE A 48 2.27 2.57 -26.12
N PRO A 49 1.15 3.23 -26.50
CA PRO A 49 0.08 3.50 -25.54
C PRO A 49 -0.55 2.24 -24.96
N SER A 50 -0.68 1.17 -25.75
CA SER A 50 -1.20 -0.12 -25.27
C SER A 50 -0.28 -0.75 -24.24
N PHE A 51 1.05 -0.72 -24.46
CA PHE A 51 2.01 -1.23 -23.48
C PHE A 51 2.00 -0.41 -22.19
N THR A 52 1.97 0.92 -22.29
CA THR A 52 1.87 1.78 -21.10
C THR A 52 0.57 1.57 -20.33
N ALA A 53 -0.54 1.30 -21.02
CA ALA A 53 -1.81 0.97 -20.37
C ALA A 53 -1.72 -0.36 -19.61
N LEU A 54 -1.16 -1.40 -20.23
CA LEU A 54 -0.95 -2.71 -19.61
C LEU A 54 0.00 -2.63 -18.41
N GLU A 55 1.12 -1.91 -18.54
CA GLU A 55 2.09 -1.70 -17.45
C GLU A 55 1.43 -0.98 -16.26
N ARG A 56 0.56 0.00 -16.53
CA ARG A 56 -0.18 0.70 -15.47
C ARG A 56 -1.21 -0.19 -14.79
N GLU A 57 -1.92 -1.03 -15.55
CA GLU A 57 -2.87 -2.00 -15.01
C GLU A 57 -2.17 -3.03 -14.12
N GLU A 58 -1.03 -3.57 -14.59
CA GLU A 58 -0.21 -4.50 -13.83
C GLU A 58 0.33 -3.85 -12.55
N ALA A 59 0.89 -2.64 -12.64
CA ALA A 59 1.37 -1.89 -11.47
C ALA A 59 0.24 -1.60 -10.46
N GLN A 60 -0.97 -1.30 -10.93
CA GLN A 60 -2.12 -1.11 -10.03
C GLN A 60 -2.50 -2.41 -9.33
N LYS A 61 -2.57 -3.52 -10.06
CA LYS A 61 -2.87 -4.84 -9.50
C LYS A 61 -1.82 -5.28 -8.49
N ASP A 62 -0.56 -4.95 -8.72
CA ASP A 62 0.53 -5.24 -7.78
C ASP A 62 0.38 -4.45 -6.48
N LEU A 63 0.06 -3.16 -6.59
CA LEU A 63 -0.23 -2.32 -5.42
C LEU A 63 -1.45 -2.83 -4.65
N GLU A 64 -2.54 -3.20 -5.33
CA GLU A 64 -3.74 -3.79 -4.71
C GLU A 64 -3.37 -5.06 -3.94
N ARG A 65 -2.60 -5.97 -4.54
CA ARG A 65 -2.12 -7.18 -3.87
C ARG A 65 -1.28 -6.88 -2.64
N SER A 66 -0.41 -5.87 -2.68
CA SER A 66 0.38 -5.44 -1.53
C SER A 66 -0.49 -4.87 -0.41
N VAL A 67 -1.50 -4.05 -0.73
CA VAL A 67 -2.45 -3.51 0.25
C VAL A 67 -3.26 -4.62 0.89
N GLU A 68 -3.76 -5.58 0.12
CA GLU A 68 -4.49 -6.74 0.64
C GLU A 68 -3.63 -7.58 1.57
N ALA A 69 -2.33 -7.75 1.27
CA ALA A 69 -1.40 -8.45 2.15
C ALA A 69 -1.23 -7.75 3.50
N LEU A 70 -1.09 -6.42 3.50
CA LEU A 70 -1.02 -5.62 4.73
C LEU A 70 -2.33 -5.68 5.52
N GLN A 71 -3.48 -5.62 4.84
CA GLN A 71 -4.79 -5.73 5.50
C GLN A 71 -4.98 -7.10 6.16
N ARG A 72 -4.52 -8.19 5.54
CA ARG A 72 -4.53 -9.51 6.16
C ARG A 72 -3.66 -9.55 7.42
N GLU A 73 -2.47 -8.95 7.38
CA GLU A 73 -1.59 -8.89 8.55
C GLU A 73 -2.22 -8.11 9.70
N ILE A 74 -2.82 -6.94 9.42
CA ILE A 74 -3.55 -6.13 10.41
C ILE A 74 -4.73 -6.93 11.00
N TYR A 75 -5.43 -7.70 10.17
CA TYR A 75 -6.52 -8.55 10.63
C TYR A 75 -6.02 -9.67 11.55
N HIS A 76 -4.93 -10.36 11.19
CA HIS A 76 -4.30 -11.37 12.05
C HIS A 76 -3.81 -10.80 13.37
N LEU A 77 -3.16 -9.63 13.34
CA LEU A 77 -2.75 -8.91 14.56
C LEU A 77 -3.95 -8.57 15.44
N SER A 78 -5.07 -8.15 14.84
CA SER A 78 -6.29 -7.88 15.59
C SER A 78 -6.93 -9.13 16.19
N LEU A 79 -6.84 -10.29 15.54
CA LEU A 79 -7.32 -11.56 16.10
C LEU A 79 -6.46 -11.99 17.29
N LEU A 80 -5.14 -11.93 17.13
CA LEU A 80 -4.21 -12.21 18.23
C LEU A 80 -4.47 -11.29 19.43
N CYS A 81 -4.65 -10.00 19.19
CA CYS A 81 -5.01 -9.03 20.23
C CYS A 81 -6.35 -9.37 20.90
N ASN A 82 -7.33 -9.89 20.15
CA ASN A 82 -8.60 -10.34 20.71
C ASN A 82 -8.42 -11.52 21.65
N ASP A 83 -7.67 -12.54 21.21
CA ASP A 83 -7.45 -13.75 21.99
C ASP A 83 -6.80 -13.40 23.34
N TRP A 84 -5.88 -12.43 23.35
CA TRP A 84 -5.26 -11.93 24.58
C TRP A 84 -6.20 -11.06 25.44
N ALA A 85 -7.08 -10.27 24.81
CA ALA A 85 -7.99 -9.37 25.50
C ALA A 85 -9.24 -10.06 26.08
N ALA A 86 -9.66 -11.18 25.48
CA ALA A 86 -10.80 -11.99 25.93
C ALA A 86 -10.42 -13.03 27.00
N TRP A 87 -9.13 -13.17 27.33
CA TRP A 87 -8.71 -14.07 28.41
C TRP A 87 -9.07 -13.51 29.79
N ASP A 88 -9.78 -14.32 30.57
CA ASP A 88 -10.19 -13.99 31.94
C ASP A 88 -9.00 -13.61 32.84
N ASP A 89 -7.82 -14.20 32.58
CA ASP A 89 -6.59 -13.89 33.32
C ASP A 89 -6.09 -12.46 33.04
N THR A 90 -6.26 -11.95 31.81
CA THR A 90 -5.93 -10.56 31.45
C THR A 90 -6.87 -9.59 32.16
N TYR A 91 -8.16 -9.93 32.21
CA TYR A 91 -9.16 -9.16 32.94
C TYR A 91 -8.87 -9.14 34.45
N ALA A 92 -8.52 -10.29 35.04
CA ALA A 92 -8.10 -10.38 36.43
C ALA A 92 -6.84 -9.55 36.70
N PHE A 93 -5.84 -9.63 35.82
CA PHE A 93 -4.59 -8.87 35.94
C PHE A 93 -4.79 -7.35 35.97
N VAL A 94 -5.73 -6.82 35.17
CA VAL A 94 -6.06 -5.39 35.20
C VAL A 94 -6.55 -4.96 36.59
N GLN A 95 -7.23 -5.84 37.33
CA GLN A 95 -7.76 -5.55 38.67
C GLN A 95 -6.74 -5.81 39.78
N ASP A 96 -6.07 -6.96 39.76
CA ASP A 96 -5.24 -7.44 40.87
C ASP A 96 -3.75 -7.08 40.72
N ARG A 97 -3.33 -6.70 39.50
CA ARG A 97 -1.93 -6.45 39.12
C ARG A 97 -0.98 -7.56 39.55
N ASN A 98 -1.43 -8.80 39.46
CA ASN A 98 -0.70 -9.97 39.92
C ASN A 98 0.64 -10.13 39.16
N PRO A 99 1.80 -10.07 39.85
CA PRO A 99 3.11 -10.24 39.22
C PRO A 99 3.28 -11.58 38.51
N ALA A 100 2.60 -12.64 38.97
CA ALA A 100 2.68 -13.96 38.35
C ALA A 100 2.15 -13.96 36.90
N TYR A 101 1.20 -13.08 36.57
CA TYR A 101 0.73 -12.92 35.20
C TYR A 101 1.81 -12.34 34.30
N ILE A 102 2.56 -11.35 34.79
CA ILE A 102 3.68 -10.74 34.04
C ILE A 102 4.75 -11.79 33.76
N GLU A 103 5.12 -12.58 34.78
CA GLU A 103 6.16 -13.61 34.68
C GLU A 103 5.78 -14.80 33.79
N SER A 104 4.49 -15.03 33.55
CA SER A 104 4.01 -16.16 32.74
C SER A 104 3.56 -15.77 31.33
N ASN A 105 3.01 -14.56 31.15
CA ASN A 105 2.40 -14.14 29.88
C ASN A 105 3.10 -12.96 29.21
N LEU A 106 3.84 -12.11 29.94
CA LEU A 106 4.44 -10.88 29.42
C LEU A 106 5.98 -10.95 29.39
N VAL A 107 6.49 -12.13 29.03
CA VAL A 107 7.91 -12.44 28.92
C VAL A 107 8.42 -12.21 27.50
N LEU A 108 9.76 -12.16 27.32
CA LEU A 108 10.39 -11.98 26.01
C LEU A 108 9.87 -12.97 24.95
N SER A 109 9.66 -14.24 25.32
CA SER A 109 9.14 -15.25 24.39
C SER A 109 7.78 -14.88 23.82
N SER A 110 6.93 -14.18 24.58
CA SER A 110 5.65 -13.71 24.08
C SER A 110 5.78 -12.71 22.94
N PHE A 111 6.84 -11.88 22.95
CA PHE A 111 7.15 -10.96 21.86
C PHE A 111 7.75 -11.70 20.67
N THR A 112 8.73 -12.57 20.88
CA THR A 112 9.43 -13.26 19.79
C THR A 112 8.55 -14.31 19.10
N ASP A 113 7.79 -15.09 19.87
CA ASP A 113 6.97 -16.19 19.34
C ASP A 113 5.77 -15.67 18.54
N ASN A 114 5.24 -14.51 18.92
CA ASN A 114 4.14 -13.84 18.21
C ASN A 114 4.60 -12.74 17.24
N ASN A 115 5.92 -12.54 17.10
CA ASN A 115 6.52 -11.49 16.28
C ASN A 115 5.95 -10.08 16.57
N LEU A 116 5.80 -9.75 17.85
CA LEU A 116 5.27 -8.47 18.33
C LEU A 116 6.40 -7.56 18.79
N ASN A 117 6.32 -6.29 18.41
CA ASN A 117 7.21 -5.25 18.95
C ASN A 117 6.61 -4.54 20.18
N LEU A 118 5.31 -4.71 20.44
CA LEU A 118 4.57 -3.86 21.37
C LEU A 118 3.46 -4.66 22.05
N ILE A 119 3.39 -4.59 23.37
CA ILE A 119 2.22 -5.04 24.15
C ILE A 119 1.92 -3.96 25.20
N TYR A 120 0.67 -3.52 25.25
CA TYR A 120 0.18 -2.53 26.22
C TYR A 120 -1.17 -2.95 26.79
N ILE A 121 -1.28 -2.85 28.12
CA ILE A 121 -2.49 -3.04 28.89
C ILE A 121 -2.81 -1.70 29.54
N VAL A 122 -3.94 -1.11 29.16
CA VAL A 122 -4.34 0.25 29.54
C VAL A 122 -5.72 0.18 30.20
N ASP A 123 -5.91 0.91 31.29
CA ASP A 123 -7.21 1.00 31.94
C ASP A 123 -8.16 1.96 31.21
N THR A 124 -9.42 2.00 31.67
CA THR A 124 -10.47 2.83 31.07
C THR A 124 -10.25 4.34 31.23
N GLN A 125 -9.29 4.76 32.07
CA GLN A 125 -8.89 6.16 32.23
C GLN A 125 -7.71 6.54 31.33
N GLY A 126 -7.13 5.57 30.61
CA GLY A 126 -5.96 5.74 29.76
C GLY A 126 -4.63 5.52 30.50
N GLN A 127 -4.65 5.07 31.76
CA GLN A 127 -3.43 4.78 32.50
C GLN A 127 -2.85 3.44 32.08
N VAL A 128 -1.54 3.40 31.89
CA VAL A 128 -0.83 2.18 31.53
C VAL A 128 -0.71 1.31 32.77
N VAL A 129 -1.41 0.17 32.76
CA VAL A 129 -1.27 -0.87 33.79
C VAL A 129 0.03 -1.62 33.59
N TRP A 130 0.34 -1.93 32.32
CA TRP A 130 1.61 -2.51 31.90
C TRP A 130 1.85 -2.16 30.43
N GLY A 131 3.10 -1.94 30.04
CA GLY A 131 3.42 -1.67 28.63
C GLY A 131 4.91 -1.80 28.37
N GLU A 132 5.25 -2.47 27.28
CA GLU A 132 6.64 -2.64 26.86
C GLU A 132 6.73 -2.65 25.33
N ILE A 133 7.83 -2.09 24.84
CA ILE A 133 8.19 -2.06 23.42
C ILE A 133 9.55 -2.72 23.27
N ARG A 134 9.69 -3.62 22.32
CA ARG A 134 10.94 -4.31 22.02
C ARG A 134 11.32 -4.20 20.56
N ASP A 135 12.62 -4.03 20.34
CA ASP A 135 13.24 -4.28 19.05
C ASP A 135 13.49 -5.79 18.93
N LEU A 136 12.90 -6.45 17.94
CA LEU A 136 13.01 -7.91 17.79
C LEU A 136 14.35 -8.37 17.22
N GLU A 137 15.15 -7.47 16.63
CA GLU A 137 16.49 -7.83 16.13
C GLU A 137 17.51 -7.83 17.27
N THR A 138 17.39 -6.88 18.20
CA THR A 138 18.30 -6.73 19.35
C THR A 138 17.76 -7.35 20.64
N GLU A 139 16.47 -7.66 20.69
CA GLU A 139 15.70 -8.12 21.87
C GLU A 139 15.65 -7.09 23.03
N GLU A 140 16.14 -5.87 22.79
CA GLU A 140 16.20 -4.81 23.78
C GLU A 140 14.87 -4.04 23.89
N THR A 141 14.56 -3.60 25.10
CA THR A 141 13.44 -2.70 25.36
C THR A 141 13.75 -1.31 24.82
N ILE A 142 12.83 -0.76 24.03
CA ILE A 142 12.94 0.58 23.45
C ILE A 142 11.81 1.49 23.92
N GLN A 143 11.95 2.79 23.67
CA GLN A 143 10.89 3.77 23.86
C GLN A 143 10.49 4.37 22.52
N VAL A 144 9.19 4.65 22.37
CA VAL A 144 8.58 5.26 21.20
C VAL A 144 7.65 6.36 21.69
N GLN A 145 7.82 7.59 21.21
CA GLN A 145 7.10 8.76 21.70
C GLN A 145 5.57 8.60 21.69
N GLU A 146 5.02 7.94 20.67
CA GLU A 146 3.58 7.70 20.52
C GLU A 146 3.01 6.72 21.54
N PHE A 147 3.86 5.98 22.27
CA PHE A 147 3.48 4.98 23.27
C PHE A 147 4.11 5.34 24.64
N PRO A 148 3.48 6.25 25.40
CA PRO A 148 3.98 6.69 26.70
C PRO A 148 3.88 5.57 27.75
N SER A 149 4.85 5.52 28.67
CA SER A 149 4.91 4.49 29.73
C SER A 149 3.94 4.69 30.89
N GLN A 150 3.35 5.87 31.05
CA GLN A 150 2.48 6.20 32.19
C GLN A 150 1.00 6.28 31.82
N ALA A 151 0.68 7.06 30.78
CA ALA A 151 -0.71 7.35 30.43
C ALA A 151 -0.83 7.83 28.98
N PHE A 152 -1.85 7.33 28.29
CA PHE A 152 -2.30 7.88 27.02
C PHE A 152 -3.30 9.01 27.26
N PRO A 153 -3.37 10.00 26.35
CA PRO A 153 -4.47 10.96 26.39
C PRO A 153 -5.80 10.22 26.17
N PRO A 154 -6.89 10.56 26.89
CA PRO A 154 -8.19 9.91 26.68
C PRO A 154 -8.71 10.01 25.24
N SER A 155 -8.28 11.03 24.50
CA SER A 155 -8.59 11.21 23.07
C SER A 155 -7.72 10.37 22.14
N HIS A 156 -6.84 9.51 22.65
CA HIS A 156 -5.94 8.72 21.82
C HIS A 156 -6.76 7.76 20.93
N PRO A 157 -6.50 7.69 19.61
CA PRO A 157 -7.31 6.88 18.69
C PRO A 157 -7.44 5.42 19.09
N LEU A 158 -6.38 4.82 19.65
CA LEU A 158 -6.40 3.42 20.11
C LEU A 158 -7.30 3.16 21.32
N LEU A 159 -7.75 4.20 22.03
CA LEU A 159 -8.61 4.06 23.22
C LEU A 159 -10.09 4.37 22.92
N GLN A 160 -10.43 4.78 21.70
CA GLN A 160 -11.76 5.25 21.31
C GLN A 160 -12.69 4.09 20.92
N HIS A 161 -12.88 3.16 21.85
CA HIS A 161 -13.75 1.99 21.70
C HIS A 161 -15.22 2.37 21.91
N ARG A 162 -16.12 1.90 21.04
CA ARG A 162 -17.55 2.23 21.09
C ARG A 162 -18.35 1.26 21.95
N ASP A 163 -17.92 0.01 21.96
CA ASP A 163 -18.53 -1.12 22.64
C ASP A 163 -17.46 -2.20 22.84
N VAL A 164 -17.84 -3.30 23.49
CA VAL A 164 -16.95 -4.41 23.82
C VAL A 164 -16.43 -5.20 22.61
N GLU A 165 -17.14 -5.16 21.48
CA GLU A 165 -16.78 -5.84 20.23
C GLU A 165 -15.90 -4.95 19.33
N SER A 166 -15.71 -3.69 19.71
CA SER A 166 -15.04 -2.74 18.84
C SER A 166 -13.56 -3.08 18.68
N ALA A 167 -13.08 -2.99 17.44
CA ALA A 167 -11.69 -3.25 17.10
C ALA A 167 -11.11 -2.01 16.42
N ILE A 168 -9.97 -1.53 16.93
CA ILE A 168 -9.23 -0.43 16.34
C ILE A 168 -7.90 -1.00 15.87
N ASN A 169 -7.75 -1.15 14.56
CA ASN A 169 -6.54 -1.70 13.96
C ASN A 169 -6.19 -0.96 12.67
N GLY A 170 -4.91 -0.92 12.33
CA GLY A 170 -4.44 -0.14 11.19
C GLY A 170 -2.95 0.14 11.22
N VAL A 171 -2.56 1.22 10.56
CA VAL A 171 -1.19 1.71 10.51
C VAL A 171 -1.08 3.00 11.31
N LEU A 172 -0.20 3.03 12.30
CA LEU A 172 0.16 4.23 13.05
C LEU A 172 1.54 4.69 12.61
N LEU A 173 1.69 5.97 12.26
CA LEU A 173 3.00 6.54 12.01
C LEU A 173 3.68 6.88 13.33
N THR A 174 4.88 6.35 13.54
CA THR A 174 5.70 6.60 14.73
C THR A 174 7.00 7.30 14.33
N GLU A 175 7.76 7.79 15.32
CA GLU A 175 9.12 8.32 15.08
C GLU A 175 10.09 7.27 14.50
N LYS A 176 9.77 5.97 14.64
CA LYS A 176 10.54 4.85 14.07
C LYS A 176 10.03 4.40 12.69
N GLY A 177 8.92 4.97 12.22
CA GLY A 177 8.28 4.61 10.95
C GLY A 177 6.84 4.09 11.12
N PRO A 178 6.21 3.63 10.03
CA PRO A 178 4.88 3.05 10.06
C PRO A 178 4.87 1.75 10.86
N MET A 179 3.92 1.62 11.79
CA MET A 179 3.74 0.45 12.64
C MET A 179 2.32 -0.09 12.47
N LEU A 180 2.19 -1.41 12.31
CA LEU A 180 0.87 -2.06 12.37
C LEU A 180 0.45 -2.12 13.84
N VAL A 181 -0.78 -1.71 14.13
CA VAL A 181 -1.31 -1.66 15.49
C VAL A 181 -2.69 -2.27 15.54
N ALA A 182 -3.01 -2.89 16.67
CA ALA A 182 -4.36 -3.32 17.01
C ALA A 182 -4.64 -3.01 18.49
N SER A 183 -5.88 -2.65 18.79
CA SER A 183 -6.38 -2.43 20.13
C SER A 183 -7.79 -2.97 20.22
N ARG A 184 -8.09 -3.65 21.33
CA ARG A 184 -9.40 -4.19 21.67
C ARG A 184 -9.72 -3.99 23.16
N PRO A 185 -10.99 -3.83 23.53
CA PRO A 185 -11.42 -3.84 24.92
C PRO A 185 -11.06 -5.17 25.60
N ILE A 186 -10.63 -5.10 26.86
CA ILE A 186 -10.41 -6.29 27.69
C ILE A 186 -11.74 -6.67 28.33
N VAL A 187 -12.23 -7.87 28.04
CA VAL A 187 -13.51 -8.40 28.51
C VAL A 187 -13.35 -9.82 29.03
N THR A 188 -14.31 -10.28 29.80
CA THR A 188 -14.32 -11.68 30.27
C THR A 188 -14.83 -12.62 29.16
N SER A 189 -14.46 -13.89 29.23
CA SER A 189 -14.86 -14.92 28.26
C SER A 189 -16.38 -15.06 28.13
N ASP A 190 -17.12 -14.82 29.22
CA ASP A 190 -18.59 -14.87 29.25
C ASP A 190 -19.24 -13.68 28.52
N GLU A 191 -18.62 -12.50 28.61
CA GLU A 191 -19.11 -11.29 27.93
C GLU A 191 -18.84 -11.35 26.43
N ASP A 192 -17.67 -11.84 26.01
CA ASP A 192 -17.28 -12.04 24.60
C ASP A 192 -18.22 -13.03 23.88
N GLN A 193 -18.55 -14.16 24.49
CA GLN A 193 -19.48 -15.14 23.92
C GLN A 193 -20.92 -14.59 23.77
N ASN A 194 -21.39 -13.83 24.77
CA ASN A 194 -22.73 -13.26 24.76
C ASN A 194 -22.85 -12.14 23.70
N ALA A 195 -21.81 -11.33 23.56
CA ALA A 195 -21.75 -10.28 22.55
C ALA A 195 -21.63 -10.87 21.12
N SER A 196 -20.81 -11.89 20.91
CA SER A 196 -20.75 -12.69 19.67
C SER A 196 -22.12 -13.26 19.27
N THR A 197 -22.91 -13.74 20.24
CA THR A 197 -24.25 -14.32 19.98
C THR A 197 -25.28 -13.25 19.58
N ARG A 198 -25.14 -12.02 20.06
CA ARG A 198 -26.03 -10.90 19.70
C ARG A 198 -25.77 -10.36 18.30
N GLY A 199 -24.53 -10.41 17.82
CA GLY A 199 -24.15 -9.95 16.47
C GLY A 199 -24.71 -10.78 15.31
N VAL A 200 -25.06 -12.05 15.55
CA VAL A 200 -25.61 -12.97 14.52
C VAL A 200 -27.13 -12.81 14.33
N SER A 201 -27.79 -12.01 15.16
CA SER A 201 -29.26 -11.88 15.20
C SER A 201 -29.80 -10.60 14.53
N GLY A 202 -28.97 -9.85 13.80
CA GLY A 202 -29.31 -8.54 13.20
C GLY A 202 -29.42 -8.54 11.68
#